data_AF-A0A090X1J9-F1
#
_entry.id   AF-A0A090X1J9-F1
#
_cell.length_a   1.000
_cell.length_b   1.000
_cell.length_c   1.000
_cell.angle_alpha   90.00
_cell.angle_beta   90.00
_cell.angle_gamma   90.00
#
_symmetry.space_group_name_H-M   'P 1'
#
loop_
_entity.id
_entity.type
_entity.pdbx_description
1 polymer ?
#
loop_
_entity_poly.entity_id
_entity_poly.type
_entity_poly.pdbx_seq_one_letter_code
_entity_poly.pdbx_strand_id
1 'polypeptide(L)'
;MEEIELTHDEKIARSKKQMMWFGIVSLIMMFAGLTSAYVVSRGRKDWVEIELPEEFFWSTGVILLSSLTLFLAKKAILDSNKKGATILTIITFILGSTFVFMQFAGFDSLVNEKYF
;
A
#
# COMPACT_ATOMS: atom_id res chain seq x y z
N MET A 1 10.17 -8.89 -42.75
CA MET A 1 9.95 -8.65 -41.31
C MET A 1 8.74 -9.49 -40.95
N GLU A 2 8.95 -10.56 -40.20
CA GLU A 2 7.88 -11.45 -39.75
C GLU A 2 7.02 -10.64 -38.75
N GLU A 3 5.78 -10.32 -39.12
CA GLU A 3 4.82 -9.73 -38.18
C GLU A 3 4.57 -10.78 -37.10
N ILE A 4 5.13 -10.54 -35.92
CA ILE A 4 4.89 -11.37 -34.75
C ILE A 4 3.43 -11.11 -34.34
N GLU A 5 2.50 -11.86 -34.93
CA GLU A 5 1.08 -11.77 -34.63
C GLU A 5 0.85 -12.32 -33.22
N LEU A 6 0.99 -11.46 -32.21
CA LEU A 6 0.77 -11.79 -30.80
C LEU A 6 -0.58 -12.49 -30.62
N THR A 7 -0.58 -13.61 -29.90
CA THR A 7 -1.82 -14.35 -29.64
C THR A 7 -2.81 -13.48 -28.87
N HIS A 8 -4.11 -13.78 -28.97
CA HIS A 8 -5.14 -13.05 -28.23
C HIS A 8 -4.86 -12.99 -26.71
N ASP A 9 -4.30 -14.06 -26.13
CA ASP A 9 -3.96 -14.15 -24.71
C ASP A 9 -2.78 -13.25 -24.33
N GLU A 10 -1.77 -13.14 -25.18
CA GLU A 10 -0.61 -12.28 -24.95
C GLU A 10 -0.98 -10.79 -24.99
N LYS A 11 -1.88 -10.42 -25.91
CA LYS A 11 -2.46 -9.06 -26.00
C LYS A 11 -3.21 -8.72 -24.71
N ILE A 12 -4.05 -9.63 -24.20
CA ILE A 12 -4.79 -9.43 -22.93
C ILE A 12 -3.82 -9.31 -21.74
N ALA A 13 -2.82 -10.18 -21.64
CA ALA A 13 -1.85 -10.15 -20.55
C ALA A 13 -1.08 -8.82 -20.49
N ARG A 14 -0.64 -8.31 -21.66
CA ARG A 14 0.00 -6.98 -21.77
C ARG A 14 -0.96 -5.88 -21.35
N SER A 15 -2.21 -5.89 -21.82
CA SER A 15 -3.21 -4.89 -21.45
C SER A 15 -3.49 -4.85 -19.95
N LYS A 16 -3.61 -6.01 -19.29
CA LYS A 16 -3.77 -6.09 -17.81
C LYS A 16 -2.61 -5.42 -17.06
N LYS A 17 -1.36 -5.66 -17.51
CA LYS A 17 -0.18 -5.03 -16.93
C LYS A 17 -0.18 -3.51 -17.12
N GLN A 18 -0.60 -3.02 -18.29
CA GLN A 18 -0.69 -1.58 -18.57
C GLN A 18 -1.80 -0.91 -17.75
N MET A 19 -2.97 -1.54 -17.61
CA MET A 19 -4.04 -1.04 -16.75
C MET A 19 -3.59 -0.94 -15.28
N MET A 20 -2.82 -1.91 -14.79
CA MET A 20 -2.26 -1.86 -13.43
C MET A 20 -1.33 -0.65 -13.24
N TRP A 21 -0.45 -0.37 -14.22
CA TRP A 21 0.42 0.80 -14.18
C TRP A 21 -0.36 2.11 -14.17
N PHE A 22 -1.41 2.21 -14.99
CA PHE A 22 -2.30 3.37 -14.99
C PHE A 22 -2.94 3.58 -13.60
N GLY A 23 -3.43 2.51 -12.96
CA GLY A 23 -3.95 2.57 -11.60
C GLY A 23 -2.93 3.05 -10.57
N ILE A 24 -1.68 2.55 -10.64
CA ILE A 24 -0.60 2.98 -9.73
C ILE A 24 -0.27 4.46 -9.91
N VAL A 25 -0.12 4.93 -11.16
CA VAL A 25 0.19 6.34 -11.44
C VAL A 25 -0.94 7.26 -10.97
N SER A 26 -2.19 6.87 -11.21
CA SER A 26 -3.36 7.62 -10.73
C SER A 26 -3.38 7.72 -9.20
N LEU A 27 -3.07 6.63 -8.49
CA LEU A 27 -2.98 6.61 -7.04
C LEU A 27 -1.86 7.54 -6.54
N ILE A 28 -0.67 7.50 -7.15
CA ILE A 28 0.44 8.39 -6.80
C ILE A 28 0.05 9.86 -6.97
N MET A 29 -0.64 10.20 -8.06
CA MET A 29 -1.09 11.58 -8.32
C MET A 29 -2.10 12.07 -7.25
N MET A 30 -3.01 11.21 -6.81
CA MET A 30 -3.93 11.51 -5.71
C MET A 30 -3.18 11.83 -4.41
N PHE A 31 -2.24 10.98 -4.00
CA PHE A 31 -1.44 11.21 -2.78
C PHE A 31 -0.54 12.44 -2.91
N ALA A 32 0.00 12.72 -4.09
CA ALA A 32 0.77 13.94 -4.34
C ALA A 32 -0.08 15.21 -4.13
N GLY A 33 -1.33 15.20 -4.60
CA GLY A 33 -2.28 16.28 -4.36
C GLY A 33 -2.60 16.48 -2.87
N LEU A 34 -2.91 15.37 -2.16
CA LEU A 34 -3.18 15.39 -0.72
C LEU A 34 -1.96 15.89 0.10
N THR A 35 -0.77 15.40 -0.23
CA THR A 35 0.48 15.80 0.43
C THR A 35 0.79 17.28 0.17
N SER A 36 0.59 17.75 -1.06
CA SER A 36 0.76 19.17 -1.42
C SER A 36 -0.18 20.07 -0.62
N ALA A 37 -1.47 19.70 -0.53
CA ALA A 37 -2.44 20.43 0.27
C ALA A 37 -2.04 20.49 1.77
N TYR A 38 -1.52 19.39 2.32
CA TYR A 38 -1.00 19.34 3.69
C TYR A 38 0.21 20.28 3.88
N VAL A 39 1.21 20.21 3.00
CA VAL A 39 2.43 21.04 3.08
C VAL A 39 2.10 22.53 2.97
N VAL A 40 1.23 22.92 2.04
CA VAL A 40 0.78 24.31 1.89
C VAL A 40 -0.02 24.78 3.12
N SER A 41 -0.88 23.92 3.67
CA SER A 41 -1.69 24.27 4.85
C SER A 41 -0.84 24.47 6.10
N ARG A 42 0.28 23.74 6.22
CA ARG A 42 1.26 23.85 7.31
C ARG A 42 1.95 25.19 7.42
N GLY A 43 2.04 25.95 6.32
CA GLY A 43 2.69 27.27 6.31
C GLY A 43 1.82 28.40 6.87
N ARG A 44 0.57 28.13 7.25
CA ARG A 44 -0.35 29.13 7.80
C ARG A 44 -0.10 29.37 9.29
N LYS A 45 -0.31 30.61 9.75
CA LYS A 45 -0.12 31.00 11.16
C LYS A 45 -1.04 30.26 12.14
N ASP A 46 -2.19 29.78 11.67
CA ASP A 46 -3.17 29.04 12.47
C ASP A 46 -2.95 27.51 12.43
N TRP A 47 -1.76 27.05 12.03
CA TRP A 47 -1.47 25.61 11.99
C TRP A 47 -1.24 25.05 13.40
N VAL A 48 -1.97 24.00 13.74
CA VAL A 48 -1.77 23.28 15.00
C VAL A 48 -0.79 22.14 14.75
N GLU A 49 0.36 22.20 15.41
CA GLU A 49 1.31 21.09 15.43
C GLU A 49 0.63 19.85 16.03
N ILE A 50 0.79 18.72 15.34
CA ILE A 50 0.21 17.45 15.74
C ILE A 50 1.39 16.55 16.02
N GLU A 51 1.56 16.14 17.27
CA GLU A 51 2.48 15.07 17.61
C GLU A 51 1.87 13.76 17.10
N LEU A 52 2.66 12.95 16.41
CA LEU A 52 2.20 11.69 15.85
C LEU A 52 2.40 10.59 16.88
N PRO A 53 1.33 9.88 17.30
CA PRO A 53 1.43 8.78 18.23
C PRO A 53 2.35 7.66 17.74
N GLU A 54 3.00 6.95 18.67
CA GLU A 54 3.97 5.89 18.37
C GLU A 54 3.34 4.72 17.58
N GLU A 55 2.03 4.54 17.66
CA GLU A 55 1.24 3.54 16.93
C GLU A 55 1.45 3.66 15.42
N PHE A 56 1.60 4.88 14.89
CA PHE A 56 1.86 5.09 13.47
C PHE A 56 3.23 4.56 13.04
N PHE A 57 4.24 4.64 13.90
CA PHE A 57 5.58 4.11 13.61
C PHE A 57 5.58 2.58 13.58
N TRP A 58 4.92 1.93 14.56
CA TRP A 58 4.76 0.48 14.57
C TRP A 58 3.96 -0.03 13.36
N SER A 59 2.88 0.67 13.00
CA SER A 59 2.08 0.33 11.83
C SER A 59 2.88 0.41 10.52
N THR A 60 3.82 1.36 10.42
CA THR A 60 4.72 1.49 9.27
C THR A 60 5.63 0.26 9.14
N GLY A 61 6.16 -0.24 10.26
CA GLY A 61 6.91 -1.50 10.27
C GLY A 61 6.06 -2.69 9.81
N VAL A 62 4.82 -2.79 10.29
CA VAL A 62 3.89 -3.88 9.94
C VAL A 62 3.56 -3.90 8.45
N ILE A 63 3.26 -2.75 7.83
CA ILE A 63 2.93 -2.71 6.40
C ILE A 63 4.15 -2.99 5.51
N LEU A 64 5.36 -2.61 5.94
CA LEU A 64 6.60 -2.98 5.24
C LEU A 64 6.85 -4.50 5.30
N LEU A 65 6.62 -5.12 6.47
CA LEU A 65 6.69 -6.58 6.62
C LEU A 65 5.64 -7.27 5.75
N SER A 66 4.41 -6.74 5.68
CA SER A 66 3.35 -7.27 4.81
C SER A 66 3.75 -7.24 3.32
N SER A 67 4.39 -6.16 2.88
CA SER A 67 4.94 -6.07 1.51
C SER A 67 6.01 -7.14 1.25
N LEU A 68 6.90 -7.37 2.21
CA LEU A 68 7.91 -8.42 2.12
C LEU A 68 7.28 -9.82 2.05
N THR A 69 6.27 -10.12 2.86
CA THR A 69 5.60 -11.42 2.82
C THR A 69 4.88 -11.64 1.49
N LEU A 70 4.27 -10.60 0.92
CA LEU A 70 3.62 -10.67 -0.40
C LEU A 70 4.64 -10.89 -1.52
N PHE A 71 5.81 -10.24 -1.44
CA PHE A 71 6.91 -10.47 -2.38
C PHE A 71 7.41 -11.92 -2.33
N LEU A 72 7.58 -12.48 -1.13
CA LEU A 72 7.94 -13.88 -0.94
C LEU A 72 6.85 -14.83 -1.44
N ALA A 73 5.57 -14.49 -1.25
CA ALA A 73 4.44 -15.28 -1.77
C ALA A 73 4.50 -15.35 -3.30
N LYS A 74 4.75 -14.23 -3.97
CA LYS A 74 4.96 -14.17 -5.43
C LYS A 74 6.12 -15.06 -5.86
N LYS A 75 7.25 -15.02 -5.16
CA LYS A 75 8.41 -15.88 -5.46
C LYS A 75 8.07 -17.37 -5.29
N ALA A 76 7.37 -17.74 -4.22
CA ALA A 76 6.94 -19.12 -3.98
C ALA A 76 6.01 -19.67 -5.08
N ILE A 77 5.15 -18.81 -5.66
CA ILE A 77 4.30 -19.19 -6.80
C ILE A 77 5.16 -19.49 -8.04
N LEU A 78 6.17 -18.66 -8.31
CA LEU A 78 7.10 -18.87 -9.43
C LEU A 78 7.93 -20.14 -9.28
N ASP A 79 8.31 -20.49 -8.04
CA ASP A 79 9.00 -21.74 -7.70
C ASP A 79 8.06 -22.96 -7.60
N SER A 80 6.80 -22.85 -8.07
CA SER A 80 5.77 -23.90 -8.02
C SER A 80 5.39 -24.40 -6.62
N ASN A 81 5.79 -23.71 -5.55
CA ASN A 81 5.45 -24.02 -4.18
C ASN A 81 4.10 -23.39 -3.78
N LYS A 82 3.01 -24.02 -4.23
CA LYS A 82 1.63 -23.55 -3.99
C LYS A 82 1.28 -23.47 -2.50
N LYS A 83 1.71 -24.45 -1.69
CA LYS A 83 1.43 -24.47 -0.24
C LYS A 83 2.09 -23.30 0.48
N GLY A 84 3.38 -23.05 0.19
CA GLY A 84 4.11 -21.91 0.75
C GLY A 84 3.50 -20.57 0.34
N ALA A 85 3.10 -20.43 -0.93
CA ALA A 85 2.42 -19.24 -1.42
C ALA A 85 1.08 -18.95 -0.71
N THR A 86 0.27 -19.98 -0.45
CA THR A 86 -0.99 -19.82 0.29
C THR A 86 -0.73 -19.36 1.73
N ILE A 87 0.22 -19.99 2.43
CA ILE A 87 0.58 -19.61 3.80
C ILE A 87 1.06 -18.15 3.85
N LEU A 88 1.97 -17.76 2.95
CA LEU A 88 2.49 -16.39 2.90
C LEU A 88 1.41 -15.36 2.56
N THR A 89 0.45 -15.71 1.71
CA THR A 89 -0.72 -14.85 1.42
C THR A 89 -1.61 -14.67 2.67
N ILE A 90 -1.86 -15.74 3.43
CA ILE A 90 -2.63 -15.65 4.68
C ILE A 90 -1.90 -14.78 5.71
N ILE A 91 -0.58 -14.94 5.86
CA ILE A 91 0.23 -14.10 6.73
C ILE A 91 0.14 -12.62 6.30
N THR A 92 0.25 -12.35 5.00
CA THR A 92 0.11 -11.00 4.44
C THR A 92 -1.26 -10.41 4.78
N PHE A 93 -2.33 -11.20 4.66
CA PHE A 93 -3.68 -10.77 5.00
C PHE A 93 -3.80 -10.41 6.48
N ILE A 94 -3.27 -11.24 7.38
CA ILE A 94 -3.26 -10.97 8.83
C ILE A 94 -2.47 -9.69 9.13
N LEU A 95 -1.27 -9.53 8.56
CA LEU A 95 -0.47 -8.30 8.74
C LEU A 95 -1.20 -7.07 8.21
N GLY A 96 -1.89 -7.17 7.07
CA GLY A 96 -2.71 -6.11 6.51
C GLY A 96 -3.89 -5.73 7.42
N SER A 97 -4.59 -6.72 7.99
CA SER A 97 -5.64 -6.46 8.99
C SER A 97 -5.08 -5.80 10.24
N THR A 98 -3.97 -6.29 10.78
CA THR A 98 -3.27 -5.68 11.93
C THR A 98 -2.89 -4.22 11.65
N PHE A 99 -2.38 -3.92 10.46
CA PHE A 99 -2.10 -2.54 10.04
C PHE A 99 -3.36 -1.67 10.11
N VAL A 100 -4.50 -2.13 9.58
CA VAL A 100 -5.77 -1.38 9.64
C VAL A 100 -6.21 -1.12 11.08
N PHE A 101 -6.11 -2.13 11.97
CA PHE A 101 -6.42 -1.95 13.39
C PHE A 101 -5.51 -0.90 14.05
N MET A 102 -4.20 -0.92 13.77
CA MET A 102 -3.26 0.08 14.27
C MET A 102 -3.55 1.48 13.74
N GLN A 103 -3.98 1.63 12.48
CA GLN A 103 -4.39 2.92 11.95
C GLN A 103 -5.58 3.49 12.72
N PHE A 104 -6.62 2.68 12.98
CA PHE A 104 -7.76 3.11 13.79
C PHE A 104 -7.33 3.50 15.22
N ALA A 105 -6.46 2.71 15.86
CA ALA A 105 -5.97 3.02 17.21
C ALA A 105 -5.11 4.31 17.26
N GLY A 106 -4.27 4.53 16.25
CA GLY A 106 -3.49 5.76 16.13
C GLY A 106 -4.38 6.99 15.90
N PHE A 107 -5.44 6.86 15.10
CA PHE A 107 -6.42 7.94 14.94
C PHE A 107 -7.23 8.20 16.22
N ASP A 108 -7.61 7.16 16.95
CA ASP A 108 -8.28 7.31 18.26
C ASP A 108 -7.38 8.05 19.25
N SER A 109 -6.09 7.69 19.29
CA SER A 109 -5.09 8.38 20.12
C SER A 109 -4.94 9.85 19.74
N LEU A 110 -4.89 10.17 18.43
CA LEU A 110 -4.87 11.55 17.95
C LEU A 110 -6.11 12.36 18.36
N VAL A 111 -7.29 11.73 18.37
CA VAL A 111 -8.54 12.37 18.80
C VAL A 111 -8.57 12.57 20.33
N ASN A 112 -8.04 11.62 21.10
CA ASN A 112 -7.99 11.71 22.55
C ASN A 112 -6.91 12.68 23.05
N GLU A 113 -5.79 12.79 22.34
CA GLU A 113 -4.66 13.68 22.66
C GLU A 113 -4.95 15.15 22.31
N LYS A 114 -5.70 15.38 21.22
CA LYS A 114 -6.31 16.68 20.92
C LYS A 114 -7.73 16.74 21.46
N TYR A 115 -7.87 17.11 22.73
CA TYR A 115 -9.15 17.51 23.34
C TYR A 115 -10.01 18.32 22.35
N PHE A 116 -11.02 17.65 21.80
CA PHE A 116 -12.33 18.26 21.54
C PHE A 116 -13.20 18.04 22.77
#